data_AF-A0A352RRM0-F1
#
_entry.id   AF-A0A352RRM0-F1
#
_cell.length_a   1.000
_cell.length_b   1.000
_cell.length_c   1.000
_cell.angle_alpha   90.00
_cell.angle_beta   90.00
_cell.angle_gamma   90.00
#
_symmetry.space_group_name_H-M   'P 1'
#
loop_
_entity.id
_entity.type
_entity.pdbx_description
1 polymer ?
#
loop_
_entity_poly.entity_id
_entity_poly.type
_entity_poly.pdbx_seq_one_letter_code
_entity_poly.pdbx_strand_id
1 'polypeptide(L)' 'EVVSRDLGQPVIVENKVGAGGILAAEFVAKQPADGYTLMIGASTHLVQKLMQPSVRFDPARDFT' A
#
# COMPACT_ATOMS: atom_id res chain seq x y z
N GLU A 1 -11.13 4.74 13.90
CA GLU A 1 -11.17 5.18 15.31
C GLU A 1 -10.07 4.55 16.16
N VAL A 2 -9.98 3.21 16.26
CA VAL A 2 -8.92 2.53 17.03
C VAL A 2 -7.51 2.96 16.64
N VAL A 3 -7.16 2.86 15.35
CA VAL A 3 -5.81 3.24 14.85
C VAL A 3 -5.48 4.70 15.16
N SER A 4 -6.42 5.62 14.94
CA SER A 4 -6.20 7.04 15.23
C SER A 4 -5.96 7.32 16.71
N ARG A 5 -6.67 6.61 17.60
CA ARG A 5 -6.50 6.72 19.04
C ARG A 5 -5.13 6.18 19.47
N ASP A 6 -4.75 5.01 18.96
CA ASP A 6 -3.52 4.35 19.36
C ASP A 6 -2.27 5.09 18.84
N LEU A 7 -2.37 5.73 17.66
CA LEU A 7 -1.32 6.60 17.11
C LEU A 7 -1.31 8.01 17.73
N GLY A 8 -2.37 8.42 18.44
CA GLY A 8 -2.54 9.78 18.94
C GLY A 8 -2.65 10.85 17.84
N GLN A 9 -2.92 10.44 16.60
CA GLN A 9 -3.00 11.31 15.43
C GLN A 9 -4.23 10.95 14.56
N PRO A 10 -4.89 11.93 13.93
CA PRO A 10 -5.95 11.65 12.96
C PRO A 10 -5.43 10.78 11.81
N VAL A 11 -6.23 9.82 11.37
CA VAL A 11 -5.93 8.99 10.19
C VAL A 11 -6.94 9.32 9.10
N ILE A 12 -6.44 9.73 7.94
CA ILE A 12 -7.26 10.01 6.77
C ILE A 12 -7.28 8.75 5.89
N VAL A 13 -8.47 8.23 5.60
CA VAL A 13 -8.64 7.07 4.74
C VAL A 13 -8.90 7.53 3.32
N GLU A 14 -8.00 7.16 2.40
CA GLU A 14 -8.16 7.41 0.96
C GLU A 14 -8.31 6.08 0.20
N ASN A 15 -9.43 5.92 -0.52
CA ASN A 15 -9.69 4.74 -1.34
C ASN A 15 -9.10 4.93 -2.75
N LYS A 16 -7.87 4.46 -2.98
CA LYS A 16 -7.26 4.41 -4.32
C LYS A 16 -7.55 3.07 -5.00
N VAL A 17 -8.66 2.99 -5.73
CA VAL A 17 -9.12 1.74 -6.36
C VAL A 17 -8.53 1.52 -7.75
N GLY A 18 -8.55 0.27 -8.22
CA GLY A 18 -8.22 -0.11 -9.60
C GLY A 18 -7.16 -1.20 -9.72
N ALA A 19 -7.20 -1.94 -10.84
CA ALA A 19 -6.27 -3.03 -11.15
C ALA A 19 -6.02 -4.01 -9.98
N GLY A 20 -7.08 -4.37 -9.25
CA GLY A 20 -6.96 -5.27 -8.09
C GLY A 20 -6.08 -4.74 -6.95
N GLY A 21 -5.92 -3.42 -6.82
CA GLY A 21 -5.11 -2.77 -5.80
C GLY A 21 -3.69 -2.39 -6.25
N ILE A 22 -3.29 -2.74 -7.48
CA ILE A 22 -1.97 -2.37 -8.03
C ILE A 22 -1.75 -0.85 -8.00
N LEU A 23 -2.78 -0.05 -8.30
CA LEU A 23 -2.64 1.42 -8.32
C LEU A 23 -2.38 2.01 -6.94
N ALA A 24 -3.00 1.47 -5.89
CA ALA A 24 -2.71 1.87 -4.50
C ALA A 24 -1.28 1.50 -4.11
N ALA A 25 -0.87 0.27 -4.42
CA ALA A 25 0.47 -0.22 -4.11
C ALA A 25 1.56 0.59 -4.80
N GLU A 26 1.41 0.87 -6.10
CA GLU A 26 2.37 1.73 -6.83
C GLU A 26 2.39 3.18 -6.33
N PHE A 27 1.26 3.69 -5.84
CA PHE A 27 1.21 5.03 -5.26
C PHE A 27 1.98 5.08 -3.94
N VAL A 28 1.73 4.14 -3.02
CA VAL A 28 2.35 4.11 -1.70
C VAL A 28 3.85 3.80 -1.80
N ALA A 29 4.26 2.88 -2.67
CA ALA A 29 5.67 2.54 -2.90
C ALA A 29 6.53 3.73 -3.40
N LYS A 30 5.90 4.79 -3.90
CA LYS A 30 6.59 6.02 -4.37
C LYS A 30 6.58 7.16 -3.36
N GLN A 31 5.92 7.00 -2.20
CA GLN A 31 5.92 8.02 -1.17
C GLN A 31 7.22 7.97 -0.34
N PRO A 32 7.55 9.06 0.38
CA PRO A 32 8.61 9.02 1.37
C PRO A 32 8.35 7.92 2.41
N ALA A 33 9.41 7.19 2.79
CA ALA A 33 9.36 6.20 3.87
C ALA A 33 9.40 6.87 5.26
N ASP A 34 8.47 7.79 5.51
CA ASP A 34 8.38 8.62 6.72
C ASP A 34 7.29 8.18 7.70
N GLY A 35 6.51 7.15 7.34
CA GLY A 35 5.44 6.58 8.17
C GLY A 35 4.07 7.24 8.04
N TYR A 36 3.93 8.32 7.26
CA TYR A 36 2.66 9.03 7.13
C TYR A 36 1.75 8.50 6.00
N THR A 37 2.33 7.76 5.04
CA THR A 37 1.55 7.10 3.99
C THR A 37 1.63 5.59 4.14
N LEU A 38 0.50 4.98 4.47
CA LEU A 38 0.37 3.56 4.74
C LEU A 38 -0.55 2.90 3.72
N MET A 39 -0.26 1.65 3.36
CA MET A 39 -1.16 0.82 2.55
C MET A 39 -1.75 -0.29 3.40
N ILE A 40 -3.07 -0.48 3.30
CA ILE A 40 -3.70 -1.73 3.72
C ILE A 40 -3.60 -2.71 2.55
N GLY A 41 -2.56 -3.54 2.57
CA GLY A 41 -2.28 -4.52 1.53
C GLY A 41 -3.01 -5.85 1.71
N ALA A 42 -3.01 -6.66 0.66
CA ALA A 42 -3.49 -8.04 0.68
C ALA A 42 -2.45 -8.99 0.05
N SER A 43 -2.52 -10.29 0.40
CA SER A 43 -1.63 -11.32 -0.16
C SER A 43 -1.76 -11.49 -1.68
N THR A 44 -2.86 -11.00 -2.27
CA THR A 44 -3.10 -10.97 -3.71
C THR A 44 -2.02 -10.22 -4.48
N HIS A 45 -1.33 -9.26 -3.87
CA HIS A 45 -0.23 -8.52 -4.51
C HIS A 45 0.97 -9.40 -4.85
N LEU A 46 1.22 -10.46 -4.06
CA LEU A 46 2.27 -11.45 -4.36
C LEU A 46 1.94 -12.21 -5.65
N VAL A 47 0.70 -12.68 -5.75
CA VAL A 47 0.21 -13.40 -6.94
C VAL A 47 0.21 -12.49 -8.17
N GLN A 48 -0.24 -11.24 -8.02
CA GLN A 48 -0.21 -10.25 -9.10
C GLN A 48 1.19 -10.00 -9.64
N LYS A 49 2.20 -9.87 -8.77
CA LYS A 49 3.60 -9.68 -9.20
C LYS A 49 4.14 -10.88 -9.98
N LEU A 50 3.78 -12.10 -9.56
CA LEU A 50 4.18 -13.33 -10.24
C LEU A 50 3.50 -13.50 -11.60
N MET A 51 2.22 -13.13 -11.70
CA MET A 51 1.45 -13.25 -12.95
C MET A 51 1.70 -12.12 -13.93
N GLN A 52 2.00 -10.92 -13.44
CA GLN A 52 2.15 -9.72 -14.24
C GLN A 52 3.48 -9.04 -13.92
N PRO A 53 4.59 -9.47 -14.56
CA PRO A 53 5.93 -8.95 -14.28
C PRO A 53 6.08 -7.43 -14.48
N SER A 54 5.19 -6.82 -15.27
CA SER A 54 5.16 -5.38 -15.55
C SER A 54 4.69 -4.50 -14.38
N VAL A 55 4.15 -5.09 -13.30
CA VAL A 55 3.81 -4.38 -12.06
C VAL A 55 5.06 -3.69 -11.49
N ARG A 56 4.95 -2.40 -11.17
CA ARG A 56 6.11 -1.54 -10.86
C ARG A 56 6.46 -1.43 -9.38
N PHE A 57 5.95 -2.34 -8.55
CA PHE A 57 6.37 -2.49 -7.16
C PHE A 57 6.76 -3.95 -6.88
N ASP A 58 7.57 -4.15 -5.86
CA ASP A 58 7.91 -5.44 -5.27
C ASP A 58 7.30 -5.51 -3.86
N PRO A 59 6.23 -6.31 -3.65
CA PRO A 59 5.57 -6.43 -2.35
C PRO A 59 6.47 -6.93 -1.21
N ALA A 60 7.58 -7.60 -1.52
CA ALA A 60 8.51 -8.12 -0.52
C ALA A 60 9.63 -7.13 -0.16
N ARG A 61 9.83 -6.07 -0.95
CA ARG A 61 10.94 -5.11 -0.77
C ARG A 61 10.49 -3.69 -0.53
N ASP A 62 9.38 -3.27 -1.14
CA ASP A 62 9.00 -1.85 -1.19
C ASP A 62 8.13 -1.39 -0.01
N PHE A 63 7.82 -2.30 0.93
CA PHE A 63 6.93 -2.03 2.08
C PHE A 63 7.55 -2.42 3.44
N THR A 64 8.87 -2.42 3.53
CA THR A 64 9.64 -2.74 4.76
C THR A 64 10.58 -1.61 5.13
#